data_AF-A0A099P8J1-F1
#
_entry.id   AF-A0A099P8J1-F1
#
_cell.length_a   1.000
_cell.length_b   1.000
_cell.length_c   1.000
_cell.angle_alpha   90.00
_cell.angle_beta   90.00
_cell.angle_gamma   90.00
#
_symmetry.space_group_name_H-M   'P 1'
#
loop_
_entity.id
_entity.type
_entity.pdbx_description
1 polymer ?
#
loop_
_entity_poly.entity_id
_entity_poly.type
_entity_poly.pdbx_seq_one_letter_code
_entity_poly.pdbx_strand_id
1 'polypeptide(L)'
;MQRLFLRQFSNTPTIWGTISKAKVAAAIKKNVILVPQKEVELRERKKLEEFNSKPVTNCSARKLLGELLGRDFKGDEKIGVLTPFTSKELDVIFKQKNLRLIYKVLGTSGMQIKDSMIVNNDVEKFLERGELYRAEQLAKLARHQGLFAYGTILKYLLQRGQVNDAFDIFMDLRKRGYEIKGRLYNVLLSGYGDTISKSYNGTEVSHEKVERLFRAFQKDHLSGKQDISVIHVNSLLKVLRKSKRVDLGLSLFDSLKESQSGHSRIKPDVRTYTETLRLLAIAEPERDGLSYKDIIKRAEVIFYNSQNNRNIKVDAFLVRAYASIYAYSDDLMLRARAVTIYREWFRISSLEEIKQPVDYNVYNQKMWEKIQSNGTKRFFIGANRPSLLETDQINAAKSKRFEPDDAIIRSYTELCKLFKIPCTYKPPEKRGKITETPAKQTSNVKAEVA
;
A
#
# COMPACT_ATOMS: atom_id res chain seq x y z
N MET A 1 27.71 -66.83 -20.34
CA MET A 1 26.98 -66.57 -21.60
C MET A 1 25.48 -66.69 -21.35
N GLN A 2 24.72 -65.68 -21.78
CA GLN A 2 23.25 -65.65 -21.77
C GLN A 2 22.65 -66.66 -22.75
N ARG A 3 21.44 -67.16 -22.45
CA ARG A 3 20.28 -67.32 -23.38
C ARG A 3 19.03 -67.61 -22.52
N LEU A 4 18.22 -66.59 -22.23
CA LEU A 4 17.02 -66.18 -22.99
C LEU A 4 15.94 -67.26 -23.04
N PHE A 5 15.07 -67.30 -22.03
CA PHE A 5 13.68 -67.72 -22.23
C PHE A 5 12.81 -66.47 -22.29
N LEU A 6 12.54 -66.05 -23.52
CA LEU A 6 11.51 -65.09 -23.89
C LEU A 6 10.16 -65.61 -23.36
N ARG A 7 9.62 -64.97 -22.30
CA ARG A 7 8.19 -65.09 -22.03
C ARG A 7 7.46 -64.33 -23.12
N GLN A 8 6.87 -65.07 -24.06
CA GLN A 8 5.91 -64.53 -25.00
C GLN A 8 4.75 -63.91 -24.22
N PHE A 9 4.69 -62.59 -24.19
CA PHE A 9 3.46 -61.89 -23.81
C PHE A 9 2.46 -62.09 -24.95
N SER A 10 1.48 -62.96 -24.73
CA SER A 10 0.30 -63.02 -25.59
C SER A 10 -0.44 -61.68 -25.46
N ASN A 11 -0.26 -60.80 -26.45
CA ASN A 11 -1.11 -59.63 -26.65
C ASN A 11 -2.52 -60.12 -27.03
N THR A 12 -3.34 -60.41 -26.02
CA THR A 12 -4.78 -60.45 -26.22
C THR A 12 -5.30 -59.03 -25.97
N PRO A 13 -5.91 -58.37 -26.98
CA PRO A 13 -6.46 -57.04 -26.79
C PRO A 13 -7.60 -57.18 -25.78
N THR A 14 -7.38 -56.73 -24.54
CA THR A 14 -8.42 -56.74 -23.52
C THR A 14 -9.41 -55.64 -23.90
N ILE A 15 -10.49 -56.07 -24.55
CA ILE A 15 -11.61 -55.22 -24.94
C ILE A 15 -12.08 -54.47 -23.70
N TRP A 16 -12.02 -53.14 -23.82
CA TRP A 16 -12.49 -52.19 -22.83
C TRP A 16 -13.98 -52.39 -22.56
N GLY A 17 -14.35 -52.39 -21.28
CA GLY A 17 -15.73 -52.18 -20.85
C GLY A 17 -16.64 -53.40 -20.94
N THR A 18 -16.51 -54.33 -20.00
CA THR A 18 -17.64 -55.02 -19.35
C THR A 18 -17.08 -55.91 -18.25
N ILE A 19 -17.68 -55.85 -17.05
CA ILE A 19 -17.34 -56.76 -15.96
C ILE A 19 -17.63 -58.18 -16.47
N SER A 20 -16.60 -59.03 -16.58
CA SER A 20 -16.78 -60.38 -17.14
C SER A 20 -17.83 -61.14 -16.31
N LYS A 21 -18.77 -61.82 -16.99
CA LYS A 21 -19.85 -62.62 -16.36
C LYS A 21 -19.30 -63.60 -15.30
N ALA A 22 -18.08 -64.09 -15.49
CA ALA A 22 -17.37 -64.95 -14.54
C ALA A 22 -17.03 -64.25 -13.20
N LYS A 23 -16.61 -62.97 -13.23
CA LYS A 23 -16.35 -62.18 -12.01
C LYS A 23 -17.65 -61.89 -11.26
N VAL A 24 -18.74 -61.61 -11.97
CA VAL A 24 -20.07 -61.39 -11.39
C VAL A 24 -20.60 -62.67 -10.74
N ALA A 25 -20.52 -63.81 -11.41
CA ALA A 25 -20.95 -65.10 -10.87
C ALA A 25 -20.15 -65.52 -9.63
N ALA A 26 -18.83 -65.28 -9.62
CA ALA A 26 -17.98 -65.55 -8.46
C ALA A 26 -18.27 -64.63 -7.26
N ALA A 27 -18.66 -63.38 -7.52
CA ALA A 27 -19.00 -62.41 -6.48
C ALA A 27 -20.39 -62.67 -5.86
N ILE A 28 -21.38 -63.05 -6.67
CA ILE A 28 -22.70 -63.50 -6.20
C ILE A 28 -22.56 -64.75 -5.32
N LYS A 29 -21.72 -65.71 -5.72
CA LYS A 29 -21.44 -66.94 -4.96
C LYS A 29 -20.72 -66.69 -3.62
N LYS A 30 -20.05 -65.53 -3.47
CA LYS A 30 -19.36 -65.09 -2.24
C LYS A 30 -20.12 -63.99 -1.48
N ASN A 31 -21.31 -63.60 -1.94
CA ASN A 31 -22.10 -62.50 -1.39
C ASN A 31 -21.32 -61.16 -1.29
N VAL A 32 -20.42 -60.89 -2.25
CA VAL A 32 -19.59 -59.69 -2.29
C VAL A 32 -20.12 -58.70 -3.33
N ILE A 33 -20.45 -57.48 -2.89
CA ILE A 33 -20.86 -56.39 -3.79
C ILE A 33 -19.62 -55.93 -4.60
N LEU A 34 -19.67 -56.08 -5.92
CA LEU A 34 -18.63 -55.59 -6.82
C LEU A 34 -18.71 -54.06 -6.92
N VAL A 35 -17.84 -53.38 -6.18
CA VAL A 35 -17.70 -51.91 -6.23
C VAL A 35 -17.03 -51.52 -7.57
N PRO A 36 -17.55 -50.54 -8.32
CA PRO A 36 -16.93 -50.06 -9.55
C PRO A 36 -15.46 -49.64 -9.33
N GLN A 37 -14.55 -50.02 -10.23
CA GLN A 37 -13.11 -49.71 -10.10
C GLN A 37 -12.83 -48.22 -9.87
N LYS A 38 -13.57 -47.34 -10.57
CA LYS A 38 -13.47 -45.89 -10.38
C LYS A 38 -13.77 -45.42 -8.96
N GLU A 39 -14.71 -46.06 -8.27
CA GLU A 39 -15.03 -45.72 -6.88
C GLU A 39 -13.95 -46.20 -5.90
N VAL A 40 -13.35 -47.37 -6.16
CA VAL A 40 -12.22 -47.89 -5.37
C VAL A 40 -11.02 -46.96 -5.51
N GLU A 41 -10.65 -46.58 -6.74
CA GLU A 41 -9.57 -45.64 -7.02
C GLU A 41 -9.80 -44.27 -6.35
N LEU A 42 -11.05 -43.79 -6.36
CA LEU A 42 -11.42 -42.54 -5.70
C LEU A 42 -11.34 -42.63 -4.17
N ARG A 43 -11.71 -43.78 -3.58
CA ARG A 43 -11.53 -44.05 -2.14
C ARG A 43 -10.05 -44.10 -1.75
N GLU A 44 -9.22 -44.77 -2.54
CA GLU A 44 -7.78 -44.85 -2.31
C GLU A 44 -7.11 -43.48 -2.42
N ARG A 45 -7.49 -42.68 -3.43
CA ARG A 45 -7.01 -41.31 -3.58
C ARG A 45 -7.37 -40.45 -2.36
N LYS A 46 -8.62 -40.52 -1.88
CA LYS A 46 -9.05 -39.81 -0.68
C LYS A 46 -8.26 -40.24 0.57
N LYS A 47 -8.02 -41.54 0.75
CA LYS A 47 -7.20 -42.06 1.86
C LYS A 47 -5.76 -41.52 1.78
N LEU A 48 -5.19 -41.48 0.58
CA LEU A 48 -3.84 -40.96 0.36
C LEU A 48 -3.78 -39.44 0.63
N GLU A 49 -4.78 -38.69 0.18
CA GLU A 49 -4.91 -37.25 0.47
C GLU A 49 -5.03 -37.00 1.98
N GLU A 50 -5.85 -37.78 2.67
CA GLU A 50 -6.03 -37.68 4.12
C GLU A 50 -4.73 -38.01 4.87
N PHE A 51 -4.03 -39.07 4.47
CA PHE A 51 -2.72 -39.43 5.03
C PHE A 51 -1.69 -38.33 4.82
N ASN A 52 -1.63 -37.76 3.61
CA ASN A 52 -0.73 -36.67 3.28
C ASN A 52 -1.10 -35.35 3.96
N SER A 53 -2.36 -35.17 4.38
CA SER A 53 -2.80 -34.00 5.14
C SER A 53 -2.34 -34.02 6.60
N LYS A 54 -2.05 -35.20 7.15
CA LYS A 54 -1.66 -35.38 8.55
C LYS A 54 -0.15 -35.14 8.71
N PRO A 55 0.29 -34.33 9.70
CA PRO A 55 1.71 -34.15 9.97
C PRO A 55 2.35 -35.48 10.41
N VAL A 56 3.68 -35.59 10.25
CA VAL A 56 4.42 -36.74 10.76
C VAL A 56 4.41 -36.80 12.28
N THR A 57 4.59 -37.99 12.83
CA THR A 57 4.80 -38.18 14.27
C THR A 57 6.12 -37.53 14.68
N ASN A 58 6.27 -37.21 15.97
CA ASN A 58 7.48 -36.57 16.46
C ASN A 58 8.73 -37.45 16.26
N CYS A 59 8.63 -38.76 16.52
CA CYS A 59 9.76 -39.69 16.32
C CYS A 59 10.23 -39.73 14.86
N SER A 60 9.28 -39.81 13.91
CA SER A 60 9.61 -39.78 12.49
C SER A 60 10.18 -38.43 12.05
N ALA A 61 9.67 -37.31 12.61
CA ALA A 61 10.22 -35.99 12.34
C ALA A 61 11.69 -35.88 12.78
N ARG A 62 12.04 -36.42 13.96
CA ARG A 62 13.41 -36.40 14.49
C ARG A 62 14.37 -37.17 13.60
N LYS A 63 14.00 -38.38 13.20
CA LYS A 63 14.80 -39.19 12.31
C LYS A 63 15.03 -38.51 10.95
N LEU A 64 13.95 -38.02 10.34
CA LEU A 64 14.02 -37.33 9.05
C LEU A 64 14.84 -36.04 9.12
N LEU A 65 14.66 -35.21 10.15
CA LEU A 65 15.46 -33.99 10.31
C LEU A 65 16.92 -34.31 10.64
N GLY A 66 17.20 -35.35 11.42
CA GLY A 66 18.56 -35.77 11.71
C GLY A 66 19.31 -36.22 10.47
N GLU A 67 18.67 -37.04 9.63
CA GLU A 67 19.21 -37.43 8.33
C GLU A 67 19.40 -36.22 7.39
N LEU A 68 18.48 -35.25 7.39
CA LEU A 68 18.53 -34.09 6.50
C LEU A 68 19.53 -33.02 6.91
N LEU A 69 19.67 -32.75 8.20
CA LEU A 69 20.49 -31.67 8.74
C LEU A 69 21.83 -32.15 9.29
N GLY A 70 22.04 -33.47 9.40
CA GLY A 70 23.23 -34.05 10.04
C GLY A 70 23.33 -33.71 11.52
N ARG A 71 22.19 -33.48 12.19
CA ARG A 71 22.10 -33.06 13.59
C ARG A 71 21.25 -34.05 14.39
N ASP A 72 21.78 -34.50 15.53
CA ASP A 72 21.00 -35.32 16.44
C ASP A 72 20.07 -34.49 17.32
N PHE A 73 18.79 -34.87 17.33
CA PHE A 73 17.77 -34.31 18.21
C PHE A 73 17.60 -35.23 19.42
N LYS A 74 17.58 -34.67 20.63
CA LYS A 74 17.44 -35.47 21.86
C LYS A 74 16.10 -36.22 21.89
N GLY A 75 16.07 -37.31 22.66
CA GLY A 75 14.91 -38.21 22.84
C GLY A 75 13.59 -37.47 23.10
N ASP A 76 13.66 -36.45 23.95
CA ASP A 76 12.48 -35.74 24.48
C ASP A 76 12.16 -34.44 23.74
N GLU A 77 12.96 -34.08 22.71
CA GLU A 77 12.82 -32.79 22.04
C GLU A 77 11.57 -32.75 21.13
N LYS A 78 10.66 -31.81 21.43
CA LYS A 78 9.43 -31.63 20.66
C LYS A 78 9.69 -30.82 19.39
N ILE A 79 9.81 -31.50 18.24
CA ILE A 79 9.80 -30.85 16.93
C ILE A 79 8.44 -30.20 16.67
N GLY A 80 8.46 -28.90 16.38
CA GLY A 80 7.31 -28.13 15.95
C GLY A 80 7.66 -26.65 15.78
N VAL A 81 6.65 -25.81 16.06
CA VAL A 81 6.71 -24.35 15.85
C VAL A 81 7.82 -23.68 16.65
N LEU A 82 8.07 -24.16 17.88
CA LEU A 82 9.02 -23.56 18.82
C LEU A 82 10.45 -24.09 18.66
N THR A 83 10.68 -25.05 17.76
CA THR A 83 12.01 -25.60 17.55
C THR A 83 12.88 -24.56 16.85
N PRO A 84 14.03 -24.16 17.43
CA PRO A 84 14.89 -23.15 16.82
C PRO A 84 15.60 -23.75 15.60
N PHE A 85 15.27 -23.23 14.42
CA PHE A 85 15.95 -23.55 13.16
C PHE A 85 16.53 -22.26 12.60
N THR A 86 17.75 -22.33 12.10
CA THR A 86 18.37 -21.24 11.35
C THR A 86 17.71 -21.08 9.97
N SER A 87 17.84 -19.91 9.35
CA SER A 87 17.26 -19.67 8.01
C SER A 87 17.76 -20.68 6.97
N LYS A 88 19.04 -21.11 7.07
CA LYS A 88 19.63 -22.11 6.17
C LYS A 88 19.02 -23.51 6.36
N GLU A 89 18.80 -23.92 7.61
CA GLU A 89 18.14 -25.20 7.91
C GLU A 89 16.69 -25.19 7.41
N LEU A 90 15.97 -24.08 7.64
CA LEU A 90 14.61 -23.92 7.15
C LEU A 90 14.54 -23.98 5.61
N ASP A 91 15.50 -23.37 4.90
CA ASP A 91 15.61 -23.50 3.44
C ASP A 91 15.76 -24.96 2.99
N VAL A 92 16.59 -25.75 3.67
CA VAL A 92 16.78 -27.18 3.36
C VAL A 92 15.49 -27.97 3.61
N ILE A 93 14.82 -27.71 4.73
CA ILE A 93 13.56 -28.37 5.11
C ILE A 93 12.46 -28.06 4.10
N PHE A 94 12.25 -26.78 3.74
CA PHE A 94 11.14 -26.39 2.86
C PHE A 94 11.37 -26.72 1.38
N LYS A 95 12.62 -27.02 0.98
CA LYS A 95 12.91 -27.59 -0.34
C LYS A 95 12.51 -29.06 -0.47
N GLN A 96 12.26 -29.76 0.63
CA GLN A 96 11.85 -31.17 0.60
C GLN A 96 10.46 -31.36 0.00
N LYS A 97 10.24 -32.51 -0.65
CA LYS A 97 8.92 -32.89 -1.19
C LYS A 97 7.95 -33.41 -0.12
N ASN A 98 8.45 -33.73 1.08
CA ASN A 98 7.63 -34.31 2.14
C ASN A 98 6.80 -33.25 2.88
N LEU A 99 5.58 -33.02 2.39
CA LEU A 99 4.62 -32.06 2.97
C LEU A 99 4.31 -32.35 4.45
N ARG A 100 4.28 -33.62 4.84
CA ARG A 100 3.94 -34.01 6.21
C ARG A 100 4.99 -33.58 7.23
N LEU A 101 6.27 -33.57 6.83
CA LEU A 101 7.36 -33.02 7.62
C LEU A 101 7.24 -31.50 7.75
N ILE A 102 6.96 -30.83 6.62
CA ILE A 102 6.76 -29.38 6.57
C ILE A 102 5.60 -28.95 7.49
N TYR A 103 4.47 -29.65 7.44
CA TYR A 103 3.34 -29.43 8.35
C TYR A 103 3.73 -29.57 9.82
N LYS A 104 4.56 -30.57 10.14
CA LYS A 104 5.02 -30.76 11.53
C LYS A 104 5.89 -29.59 12.00
N VAL A 105 6.81 -29.12 11.17
CA VAL A 105 7.70 -27.98 11.47
C VAL A 105 6.92 -26.68 11.61
N LEU A 106 5.96 -26.43 10.73
CA LEU A 106 5.10 -25.23 10.79
C LEU A 106 3.99 -25.34 11.86
N GLY A 107 3.77 -26.53 12.43
CA GLY A 107 2.71 -26.79 13.40
C GLY A 107 1.30 -26.72 12.81
N THR A 108 1.16 -26.98 11.52
CA THR A 108 -0.11 -26.94 10.79
C THR A 108 -0.49 -28.32 10.24
N SER A 109 -1.58 -28.39 9.49
CA SER A 109 -2.03 -29.59 8.79
C SER A 109 -2.57 -29.24 7.42
N GLY A 110 -2.65 -30.21 6.53
CA GLY A 110 -3.20 -30.02 5.19
C GLY A 110 -4.68 -29.60 5.19
N MET A 111 -5.43 -29.84 6.28
CA MET A 111 -6.80 -29.36 6.43
C MET A 111 -6.83 -27.88 6.83
N GLN A 112 -6.02 -27.50 7.83
CA GLN A 112 -5.93 -26.12 8.31
C GLN A 112 -5.41 -25.15 7.24
N ILE A 113 -4.49 -25.60 6.40
CA ILE A 113 -3.90 -24.78 5.32
C ILE A 113 -4.94 -24.40 4.24
N LYS A 114 -6.04 -25.15 4.14
CA LYS A 114 -7.14 -24.81 3.23
C LYS A 114 -7.98 -23.65 3.74
N ASP A 115 -7.90 -23.33 5.03
CA ASP A 115 -8.62 -22.22 5.64
C ASP A 115 -7.74 -20.96 5.67
N SER A 116 -8.12 -19.95 4.89
CA SER A 116 -7.39 -18.68 4.82
C SER A 116 -7.27 -17.94 6.16
N MET A 117 -8.25 -18.07 7.06
CA MET A 117 -8.26 -17.38 8.35
C MET A 117 -7.32 -18.07 9.34
N ILE A 118 -7.32 -19.40 9.39
CA ILE A 118 -6.38 -20.16 10.23
C ILE A 118 -4.94 -19.88 9.79
N VAL A 119 -4.69 -19.93 8.48
CA VAL A 119 -3.36 -19.59 7.91
C VAL A 119 -2.94 -18.18 8.30
N ASN A 120 -3.84 -17.19 8.22
CA ASN A 120 -3.52 -15.83 8.62
C ASN A 120 -3.19 -15.71 10.11
N ASN A 121 -3.97 -16.36 10.98
CA ASN A 121 -3.76 -16.31 12.42
C ASN A 121 -2.42 -16.94 12.80
N ASP A 122 -2.02 -18.04 12.15
CA ASP A 122 -0.71 -18.65 12.38
C ASP A 122 0.44 -17.81 11.82
N VAL A 123 0.24 -17.17 10.66
CA VAL A 123 1.18 -16.18 10.13
C VAL A 123 1.35 -14.99 11.10
N GLU A 124 0.27 -14.44 11.66
CA GLU A 124 0.34 -13.37 12.66
C GLU A 124 1.20 -13.78 13.87
N LYS A 125 0.98 -14.99 14.42
CA LYS A 125 1.80 -15.52 15.52
C LYS A 125 3.29 -15.64 15.15
N PHE A 126 3.60 -16.04 13.90
CA PHE A 126 4.98 -16.08 13.43
C PHE A 126 5.60 -14.68 13.33
N LEU A 127 4.84 -13.71 12.83
CA LEU A 127 5.29 -12.31 12.71
C LEU A 127 5.50 -11.65 14.08
N GLU A 128 4.63 -11.93 15.07
CA GLU A 128 4.80 -11.49 16.47
C GLU A 128 6.11 -12.00 17.08
N ARG A 129 6.54 -13.21 16.71
CA ARG A 129 7.82 -13.80 17.14
C ARG A 129 9.02 -13.33 16.31
N GLY A 130 8.80 -12.51 15.29
CA GLY A 130 9.85 -12.07 14.36
C GLY A 130 10.29 -13.13 13.35
N GLU A 131 9.55 -14.23 13.21
CA GLU A 131 9.88 -15.36 12.34
C GLU A 131 9.31 -15.17 10.92
N LEU A 132 9.75 -14.10 10.24
CA LEU A 132 9.26 -13.71 8.91
C LEU A 132 9.38 -14.85 7.87
N TYR A 133 10.49 -15.58 7.89
CA TYR A 133 10.71 -16.65 6.92
C TYR A 133 9.68 -17.77 7.06
N ARG A 134 9.34 -18.20 8.29
CA ARG A 134 8.29 -19.22 8.50
C ARG A 134 6.92 -18.70 8.08
N ALA A 135 6.62 -17.44 8.36
CA ALA A 135 5.38 -16.79 7.93
C ALA A 135 5.23 -16.82 6.39
N GLU A 136 6.28 -16.46 5.65
CA GLU A 136 6.28 -16.50 4.19
C GLU A 136 6.10 -17.92 3.65
N GLN A 137 6.81 -18.90 4.20
CA GLN A 137 6.71 -20.30 3.76
C GLN A 137 5.33 -20.88 4.04
N LEU A 138 4.71 -20.56 5.17
CA LEU A 138 3.33 -20.96 5.46
C LEU A 138 2.34 -20.35 4.45
N ALA A 139 2.45 -19.05 4.18
CA ALA A 139 1.61 -18.39 3.18
C ALA A 139 1.81 -18.98 1.77
N LYS A 140 3.05 -19.30 1.40
CA LYS A 140 3.41 -19.97 0.14
C LYS A 140 2.81 -21.37 0.03
N LEU A 141 2.86 -22.14 1.11
CA LEU A 141 2.30 -23.48 1.18
C LEU A 141 0.77 -23.49 0.99
N ALA A 142 0.09 -22.45 1.50
CA ALA A 142 -1.36 -22.27 1.38
C ALA A 142 -1.86 -21.81 0.00
N ARG A 143 -0.95 -21.49 -0.95
CA ARG A 143 -1.28 -21.04 -2.32
C ARG A 143 -2.32 -19.90 -2.31
N HIS A 144 -3.46 -20.09 -3.00
CA HIS A 144 -4.53 -19.09 -3.06
C HIS A 144 -5.10 -18.73 -1.68
N GLN A 145 -5.15 -19.67 -0.74
CA GLN A 145 -5.64 -19.42 0.63
C GLN A 145 -4.65 -18.56 1.44
N GLY A 146 -3.37 -18.55 1.04
CA GLY A 146 -2.34 -17.72 1.63
C GLY A 146 -2.40 -16.25 1.22
N LEU A 147 -3.21 -15.86 0.22
CA LEU A 147 -3.27 -14.47 -0.26
C LEU A 147 -3.70 -13.48 0.83
N PHE A 148 -4.59 -13.89 1.74
CA PHE A 148 -4.98 -13.08 2.89
C PHE A 148 -3.77 -12.86 3.82
N ALA A 149 -3.04 -13.93 4.12
CA ALA A 149 -1.86 -13.90 4.98
C ALA A 149 -0.70 -13.08 4.37
N TYR A 150 -0.51 -13.13 3.04
CA TYR A 150 0.42 -12.24 2.36
C TYR A 150 0.08 -10.76 2.58
N GLY A 151 -1.20 -10.39 2.61
CA GLY A 151 -1.61 -9.03 2.97
C GLY A 151 -1.13 -8.62 4.37
N THR A 152 -1.13 -9.54 5.32
CA THR A 152 -0.65 -9.32 6.69
C THR A 152 0.88 -9.24 6.75
N ILE A 153 1.60 -10.11 6.02
CA ILE A 153 3.06 -10.04 5.88
C ILE A 153 3.50 -8.70 5.27
N LEU A 154 2.83 -8.25 4.19
CA LEU A 154 3.10 -6.95 3.58
C LEU A 154 2.91 -5.81 4.58
N LYS A 155 1.81 -5.82 5.34
CA LYS A 155 1.54 -4.81 6.38
C LYS A 155 2.64 -4.79 7.44
N TYR A 156 3.09 -5.96 7.90
CA TYR A 156 4.18 -6.08 8.87
C TYR A 156 5.50 -5.50 8.35
N LEU A 157 5.89 -5.83 7.11
CA LEU A 157 7.10 -5.28 6.49
C LEU A 157 7.02 -3.76 6.34
N LEU A 158 5.88 -3.25 5.89
CA LEU A 158 5.65 -1.81 5.73
C LEU A 158 5.70 -1.08 7.08
N GLN A 159 5.16 -1.65 8.16
CA GLN A 159 5.27 -1.05 9.50
C GLN A 159 6.72 -0.95 10.02
N ARG A 160 7.62 -1.78 9.50
CA ARG A 160 9.06 -1.78 9.80
C ARG A 160 9.90 -0.98 8.82
N GLY A 161 9.28 -0.32 7.83
CA GLY A 161 10.00 0.41 6.78
C GLY A 161 10.65 -0.47 5.72
N GLN A 162 10.41 -1.79 5.72
CA GLN A 162 10.95 -2.74 4.74
C GLN A 162 10.14 -2.71 3.42
N VAL A 163 10.10 -1.54 2.81
CA VAL A 163 9.26 -1.23 1.63
C VAL A 163 9.70 -2.03 0.39
N ASN A 164 11.01 -2.17 0.21
CA ASN A 164 11.59 -2.87 -0.93
C ASN A 164 11.28 -4.37 -0.88
N ASP A 165 11.33 -5.00 0.30
CA ASP A 165 11.01 -6.41 0.50
C ASP A 165 9.50 -6.67 0.27
N ALA A 166 8.65 -5.78 0.78
CA ALA A 166 7.21 -5.84 0.56
C ALA A 166 6.86 -5.76 -0.94
N PHE A 167 7.56 -4.91 -1.70
CA PHE A 167 7.39 -4.84 -3.15
C PHE A 167 7.82 -6.13 -3.85
N ASP A 168 8.92 -6.76 -3.43
CA ASP A 168 9.42 -7.98 -4.06
C ASP A 168 8.45 -9.15 -3.86
N ILE A 169 7.89 -9.29 -2.65
CA ILE A 169 6.83 -10.27 -2.37
C ILE A 169 5.61 -10.00 -3.26
N PHE A 170 5.19 -8.74 -3.38
CA PHE A 170 4.07 -8.38 -4.23
C PHE A 170 4.29 -8.76 -5.70
N MET A 171 5.49 -8.50 -6.23
CA MET A 171 5.83 -8.86 -7.61
C MET A 171 5.97 -10.37 -7.83
N ASP A 172 6.49 -11.10 -6.84
CA ASP A 172 6.56 -12.56 -6.87
C ASP A 172 5.15 -13.19 -6.90
N LEU A 173 4.19 -12.65 -6.15
CA LEU A 173 2.78 -13.08 -6.23
C LEU A 173 2.22 -12.93 -7.65
N ARG A 174 2.52 -11.81 -8.32
CA ARG A 174 2.14 -11.61 -9.72
C ARG A 174 2.81 -12.62 -10.65
N LYS A 175 4.11 -12.85 -10.47
CA LYS A 175 4.89 -13.78 -11.30
C LYS A 175 4.37 -15.21 -11.19
N ARG A 176 3.86 -15.60 -10.02
CA ARG A 176 3.22 -16.90 -9.77
C ARG A 176 1.80 -17.01 -10.34
N GLY A 177 1.28 -15.95 -10.98
CA GLY A 177 -0.04 -15.96 -11.62
C GLY A 177 -1.22 -15.74 -10.67
N TYR A 178 -0.98 -15.29 -9.43
CA TYR A 178 -2.07 -14.97 -8.53
C TYR A 178 -2.82 -13.71 -8.98
N GLU A 179 -4.14 -13.77 -8.93
CA GLU A 179 -4.98 -12.58 -9.12
C GLU A 179 -4.91 -11.71 -7.86
N ILE A 180 -4.17 -10.61 -7.98
CA ILE A 180 -4.02 -9.64 -6.90
C ILE A 180 -5.33 -8.85 -6.78
N LYS A 181 -6.05 -9.12 -5.70
CA LYS A 181 -7.24 -8.36 -5.31
C LYS A 181 -6.89 -6.93 -4.92
N GLY A 182 -7.86 -6.03 -5.03
CA GLY A 182 -7.71 -4.61 -4.64
C GLY A 182 -7.17 -4.42 -3.22
N ARG A 183 -7.51 -5.32 -2.28
CA ARG A 183 -6.97 -5.29 -0.91
C ARG A 183 -5.44 -5.28 -0.85
N LEU A 184 -4.75 -6.12 -1.63
CA LEU A 184 -3.28 -6.18 -1.59
C LEU A 184 -2.67 -4.88 -2.12
N TYR A 185 -3.27 -4.31 -3.18
CA TYR A 185 -2.89 -2.99 -3.66
C TYR A 185 -3.07 -1.92 -2.60
N ASN A 186 -4.22 -1.91 -1.91
CA ASN A 186 -4.47 -0.95 -0.83
C ASN A 186 -3.42 -1.07 0.28
N VAL A 187 -3.13 -2.28 0.75
CA VAL A 187 -2.11 -2.51 1.78
C VAL A 187 -0.74 -2.01 1.32
N LEU A 188 -0.32 -2.41 0.11
CA LEU A 188 0.97 -2.00 -0.43
C LEU A 188 1.04 -0.48 -0.60
N LEU A 189 0.14 0.13 -1.37
CA LEU A 189 0.18 1.55 -1.71
C LEU A 189 0.02 2.46 -0.49
N SER A 190 -0.88 2.12 0.44
CA SER A 190 -1.06 2.91 1.66
C SER A 190 0.19 2.86 2.54
N GLY A 191 0.73 1.66 2.79
CA GLY A 191 1.94 1.51 3.59
C GLY A 191 3.18 2.10 2.92
N TYR A 192 3.29 2.01 1.60
CA TYR A 192 4.36 2.64 0.82
C TYR A 192 4.33 4.17 0.94
N GLY A 193 3.13 4.77 0.87
CA GLY A 193 2.98 6.22 1.04
C GLY A 193 3.23 6.70 2.48
N ASP A 194 2.97 5.86 3.49
CA ASP A 194 3.17 6.19 4.90
C ASP A 194 4.61 6.02 5.37
N THR A 195 5.29 4.98 4.90
CA THR A 195 6.70 4.69 5.20
C THR A 195 7.62 5.81 4.70
N ILE A 196 7.41 6.29 3.48
CA ILE A 196 8.15 7.46 2.95
C ILE A 196 7.91 8.70 3.82
N SER A 197 6.74 8.83 4.45
CA SER A 197 6.42 10.00 5.28
C SER A 197 7.00 9.94 6.69
N LYS A 198 7.25 8.74 7.24
CA LYS A 198 7.64 8.56 8.65
C LYS A 198 9.15 8.60 8.87
N SER A 199 9.96 8.88 7.85
CA SER A 199 11.42 8.93 7.94
C SER A 199 11.98 7.76 8.76
N TYR A 200 11.60 6.53 8.41
CA TYR A 200 12.29 5.35 8.94
C TYR A 200 13.72 5.40 8.40
N ASN A 201 14.65 5.95 9.18
CA ASN A 201 16.10 5.95 9.01
C ASN A 201 16.59 5.72 7.56
N GLY A 202 16.43 6.71 6.69
CA GLY A 202 17.06 6.69 5.36
C GLY A 202 16.65 5.53 4.45
N THR A 203 15.44 4.96 4.59
CA THR A 203 14.94 3.95 3.65
C THR A 203 14.73 4.56 2.27
N GLU A 204 15.77 4.48 1.44
CA GLU A 204 15.72 4.88 0.05
C GLU A 204 14.79 3.94 -0.71
N VAL A 205 13.68 4.51 -1.15
CA VAL A 205 12.73 3.84 -2.01
C VAL A 205 13.28 3.88 -3.43
N SER A 206 13.54 2.71 -4.00
CA SER A 206 14.06 2.60 -5.35
C SER A 206 13.05 3.15 -6.37
N HIS A 207 13.48 4.14 -7.15
CA HIS A 207 12.69 4.70 -8.24
C HIS A 207 12.26 3.62 -9.26
N GLU A 208 13.13 2.64 -9.54
CA GLU A 208 12.83 1.53 -10.44
C GLU A 208 11.63 0.70 -9.94
N LYS A 209 11.58 0.42 -8.63
CA LYS A 209 10.45 -0.32 -8.03
C LYS A 209 9.15 0.47 -8.13
N VAL A 210 9.20 1.79 -7.96
CA VAL A 210 8.03 2.67 -8.16
C VAL A 210 7.55 2.64 -9.62
N GLU A 211 8.46 2.69 -10.59
CA GLU A 211 8.08 2.58 -12.01
C GLU A 211 7.44 1.23 -12.33
N ARG A 212 8.04 0.14 -11.83
CA ARG A 212 7.52 -1.22 -12.01
C ARG A 212 6.14 -1.36 -11.37
N LEU A 213 5.93 -0.79 -10.18
CA LEU A 213 4.62 -0.71 -9.52
C LEU A 213 3.60 0.06 -10.36
N PHE A 214 3.99 1.20 -10.92
CA PHE A 214 3.14 2.00 -11.79
C PHE A 214 2.72 1.22 -13.04
N ARG A 215 3.67 0.60 -13.75
CA ARG A 215 3.38 -0.23 -14.93
C ARG A 215 2.47 -1.41 -14.60
N ALA A 216 2.72 -2.05 -13.44
CA ALA A 216 1.90 -3.11 -12.89
C ALA A 216 0.44 -2.65 -12.68
N PHE A 217 0.26 -1.48 -12.06
CA PHE A 217 -1.05 -0.89 -11.81
C PHE A 217 -1.74 -0.49 -13.12
N GLN A 218 -1.03 0.15 -14.04
CA GLN A 218 -1.57 0.61 -15.32
C GLN A 218 -2.05 -0.57 -16.18
N LYS A 219 -1.29 -1.67 -16.24
CA LYS A 219 -1.71 -2.89 -16.93
C LYS A 219 -3.00 -3.44 -16.35
N ASP A 220 -3.11 -3.50 -15.02
CA ASP A 220 -4.32 -4.01 -14.37
C ASP A 220 -5.50 -3.03 -14.53
N HIS A 221 -5.25 -1.72 -14.51
CA HIS A 221 -6.24 -0.68 -14.74
C HIS A 221 -6.82 -0.72 -16.16
N LEU A 222 -5.96 -0.87 -17.18
CA LEU A 222 -6.37 -1.01 -18.59
C LEU A 222 -7.08 -2.33 -18.87
N SER A 223 -6.69 -3.42 -18.18
CA SER A 223 -7.33 -4.73 -18.34
C SER A 223 -8.77 -4.81 -17.84
N GLY A 224 -9.32 -3.74 -17.24
CA GLY A 224 -10.72 -3.72 -16.84
C GLY A 224 -11.06 -4.55 -15.60
N LYS A 225 -10.07 -5.03 -14.83
CA LYS A 225 -10.30 -5.77 -13.58
C LYS A 225 -11.13 -4.96 -12.59
N GLN A 226 -12.26 -5.50 -12.13
CA GLN A 226 -13.27 -4.78 -11.33
C GLN A 226 -12.76 -4.29 -9.96
N ASP A 227 -11.63 -4.81 -9.50
CA ASP A 227 -11.10 -4.55 -8.16
C ASP A 227 -10.40 -3.19 -7.98
N ILE A 228 -10.11 -2.45 -9.07
CA ILE A 228 -9.40 -1.17 -8.99
C ILE A 228 -10.40 -0.02 -8.87
N SER A 229 -10.47 0.54 -7.65
CA SER A 229 -11.23 1.75 -7.32
C SER A 229 -10.36 3.03 -7.25
N VAL A 230 -11.03 4.19 -7.12
CA VAL A 230 -10.42 5.51 -6.92
C VAL A 230 -9.47 5.58 -5.71
N ILE A 231 -9.70 4.75 -4.69
CA ILE A 231 -8.86 4.68 -3.49
C ILE A 231 -7.43 4.27 -3.86
N HIS A 232 -7.28 3.32 -4.78
CA HIS A 232 -5.96 2.86 -5.23
C HIS A 232 -5.27 3.93 -6.05
N VAL A 233 -6.00 4.64 -6.93
CA VAL A 233 -5.48 5.77 -7.71
C VAL A 233 -4.96 6.87 -6.77
N ASN A 234 -5.75 7.26 -5.77
CA ASN A 234 -5.37 8.25 -4.77
C ASN A 234 -4.14 7.83 -3.96
N SER A 235 -4.06 6.53 -3.62
CA SER A 235 -2.91 5.98 -2.89
C SER A 235 -1.66 5.94 -3.76
N LEU A 236 -1.78 5.61 -5.04
CA LEU A 236 -0.68 5.62 -6.00
C LEU A 236 -0.18 7.04 -6.29
N LEU A 237 -1.09 8.02 -6.47
CA LEU A 237 -0.72 9.44 -6.59
C LEU A 237 0.08 9.92 -5.37
N LYS A 238 -0.34 9.51 -4.16
CA LYS A 238 0.41 9.81 -2.93
C LYS A 238 1.82 9.20 -2.97
N VAL A 239 1.97 7.95 -3.42
CA VAL A 239 3.28 7.30 -3.58
C VAL A 239 4.16 8.02 -4.60
N LEU A 240 3.64 8.31 -5.79
CA LEU A 240 4.35 9.00 -6.88
C LEU A 240 4.80 10.40 -6.47
N ARG A 241 3.95 11.12 -5.74
CA ARG A 241 4.29 12.43 -5.15
C ARG A 241 5.45 12.32 -4.18
N LYS A 242 5.43 11.32 -3.31
CA LYS A 242 6.45 11.11 -2.28
C LYS A 242 7.78 10.64 -2.88
N SER A 243 7.76 9.88 -3.97
CA SER A 243 8.94 9.49 -4.74
C SER A 243 9.38 10.52 -5.78
N LYS A 244 8.77 11.72 -5.80
CA LYS A 244 9.07 12.82 -6.73
C LYS A 244 8.95 12.43 -8.22
N ARG A 245 8.08 11.46 -8.55
CA ARG A 245 7.77 11.03 -9.92
C ARG A 245 6.56 11.76 -10.46
N VAL A 246 6.77 13.03 -10.81
CA VAL A 246 5.73 13.93 -11.31
C VAL A 246 5.24 13.52 -12.69
N ASP A 247 6.17 13.12 -13.55
CA ASP A 247 5.93 12.53 -14.88
C ASP A 247 4.85 11.44 -14.85
N LEU A 248 5.04 10.43 -14.00
CA LEU A 248 4.13 9.30 -13.88
C LEU A 248 2.81 9.67 -13.18
N GLY A 249 2.86 10.60 -12.23
CA GLY A 249 1.65 11.04 -11.53
C GLY A 249 0.72 11.85 -12.42
N LEU A 250 1.26 12.66 -13.34
CA LEU A 250 0.47 13.39 -14.33
C LEU A 250 -0.08 12.45 -15.39
N SER A 251 0.71 11.49 -15.90
CA SER A 251 0.20 10.50 -16.85
C SER A 251 -0.89 9.61 -16.24
N LEU A 252 -0.78 9.27 -14.95
CA LEU A 252 -1.84 8.59 -14.21
C LEU A 252 -3.13 9.42 -14.22
N PHE A 253 -3.04 10.71 -13.87
CA PHE A 253 -4.20 11.57 -13.79
C PHE A 253 -4.85 11.80 -15.16
N ASP A 254 -4.06 11.98 -16.22
CA ASP A 254 -4.57 12.16 -17.58
C ASP A 254 -5.22 10.87 -18.11
N SER A 255 -4.71 9.69 -17.75
CA SER A 255 -5.33 8.40 -18.09
C SER A 255 -6.74 8.22 -17.51
N LEU A 256 -7.08 8.95 -16.45
CA LEU A 256 -8.44 8.93 -15.89
C LEU A 256 -9.43 9.70 -16.78
N LYS A 257 -8.96 10.61 -17.64
CA LYS A 257 -9.79 11.40 -18.55
C LYS A 257 -10.02 10.68 -19.88
N GLU A 258 -9.02 9.95 -20.38
CA GLU A 258 -8.93 9.46 -21.76
C GLU A 258 -9.55 8.07 -22.01
N SER A 259 -10.47 7.60 -21.17
CA SER A 259 -11.09 6.28 -21.37
C SER A 259 -11.90 6.26 -22.68
N GLN A 260 -11.50 5.38 -23.61
CA GLN A 260 -11.90 5.25 -25.01
C GLN A 260 -13.41 5.13 -25.30
N SER A 261 -14.27 5.15 -24.28
CA SER A 261 -15.73 5.00 -24.38
C SER A 261 -16.50 6.22 -23.91
N GLY A 262 -15.83 7.38 -23.72
CA GLY A 262 -16.43 8.59 -23.15
C GLY A 262 -16.81 8.46 -21.66
N HIS A 263 -16.63 7.28 -21.08
CA HIS A 263 -16.90 6.96 -19.69
C HIS A 263 -15.62 6.44 -19.05
N SER A 264 -14.94 7.30 -18.28
CA SER A 264 -13.90 6.83 -17.35
C SER A 264 -14.56 5.88 -16.36
N ARG A 265 -14.10 4.63 -16.31
CA ARG A 265 -14.57 3.66 -15.32
C ARG A 265 -14.38 4.16 -13.89
N ILE A 266 -13.32 4.93 -13.64
CA ILE A 266 -13.01 5.53 -12.34
C ILE A 266 -13.15 7.04 -12.46
N LYS A 267 -14.13 7.61 -11.75
CA LYS A 267 -14.31 9.06 -11.67
C LYS A 267 -13.38 9.66 -10.61
N PRO A 268 -12.61 10.72 -10.91
CA PRO A 268 -11.80 11.42 -9.92
C PRO A 268 -12.65 11.99 -8.78
N ASP A 269 -12.17 11.85 -7.54
CA ASP A 269 -12.79 12.45 -6.35
C ASP A 269 -12.02 13.68 -5.86
N VAL A 270 -12.52 14.34 -4.81
CA VAL A 270 -11.87 15.51 -4.18
C VAL A 270 -10.41 15.20 -3.83
N ARG A 271 -10.14 13.98 -3.34
CA ARG A 271 -8.81 13.55 -2.91
C ARG A 271 -7.88 13.33 -4.10
N THR A 272 -8.38 12.84 -5.24
CA THR A 272 -7.62 12.73 -6.49
C THR A 272 -7.09 14.09 -6.89
N TYR A 273 -7.97 15.10 -6.99
CA TYR A 273 -7.56 16.46 -7.33
C TYR A 273 -6.58 17.05 -6.30
N THR A 274 -6.81 16.78 -5.01
CA THR A 274 -5.93 17.26 -3.93
C THR A 274 -4.53 16.63 -3.98
N GLU A 275 -4.39 15.35 -4.29
CA GLU A 275 -3.07 14.72 -4.47
C GLU A 275 -2.39 15.19 -5.77
N THR A 276 -3.14 15.37 -6.87
CA THR A 276 -2.58 15.90 -8.13
C THR A 276 -2.08 17.34 -7.98
N LEU A 277 -2.80 18.22 -7.29
CA LEU A 277 -2.31 19.59 -7.01
C LEU A 277 -1.08 19.58 -6.10
N ARG A 278 -1.04 18.71 -5.09
CA ARG A 278 0.15 18.54 -4.25
C ARG A 278 1.33 17.96 -5.02
N LEU A 279 1.09 17.14 -6.04
CA LEU A 279 2.12 16.66 -6.95
C LEU A 279 2.71 17.82 -7.76
N LEU A 280 1.85 18.66 -8.34
CA LEU A 280 2.27 19.87 -9.07
C LEU A 280 3.04 20.85 -8.18
N ALA A 281 2.67 20.98 -6.90
CA ALA A 281 3.39 21.84 -5.95
C ALA A 281 4.84 21.39 -5.67
N ILE A 282 5.18 20.11 -5.92
CA ILE A 282 6.53 19.54 -5.76
C ILE A 282 7.27 19.47 -7.10
N ALA A 283 6.59 19.73 -8.21
CA ALA A 283 7.19 19.70 -9.53
C ALA A 283 8.34 20.71 -9.65
N GLU A 284 9.42 20.26 -10.27
CA GLU A 284 10.62 21.05 -10.52
C GLU A 284 10.85 21.06 -12.04
N PRO A 285 10.76 22.23 -12.71
CA PRO A 285 10.84 22.30 -14.17
C PRO A 285 12.07 21.61 -14.78
N GLU A 286 13.24 21.72 -14.12
CA GLU A 286 14.49 21.13 -14.60
C GLU A 286 14.51 19.60 -14.50
N ARG A 287 14.03 19.06 -13.37
CA ARG A 287 14.04 17.62 -13.12
C ARG A 287 12.99 16.90 -13.94
N ASP A 288 11.80 17.48 -14.02
CA ASP A 288 10.62 16.81 -14.55
C ASP A 288 10.39 17.12 -16.04
N GLY A 289 11.23 17.97 -16.67
CA GLY A 289 11.13 18.33 -18.08
C GLY A 289 9.85 19.11 -18.44
N LEU A 290 9.20 19.72 -17.45
CA LEU A 290 7.92 20.42 -17.58
C LEU A 290 8.14 21.94 -17.50
N SER A 291 7.54 22.69 -18.41
CA SER A 291 7.56 24.15 -18.31
C SER A 291 6.78 24.62 -17.08
N TYR A 292 7.31 25.60 -16.34
CA TYR A 292 6.61 26.19 -15.19
C TYR A 292 5.25 26.77 -15.59
N LYS A 293 5.13 27.28 -16.83
CA LYS A 293 3.86 27.74 -17.40
C LYS A 293 2.83 26.61 -17.50
N ASP A 294 3.25 25.42 -17.89
CA ASP A 294 2.35 24.27 -18.01
C ASP A 294 1.91 23.75 -16.65
N ILE A 295 2.79 23.81 -15.63
CA ILE A 295 2.45 23.48 -14.24
C ILE A 295 1.31 24.39 -13.75
N ILE A 296 1.44 25.70 -13.91
CA ILE A 296 0.40 26.65 -13.51
C ILE A 296 -0.88 26.44 -14.32
N LYS A 297 -0.79 26.35 -15.65
CA LYS A 297 -1.95 26.10 -16.51
C LYS A 297 -2.71 24.84 -16.10
N ARG A 298 -1.99 23.74 -15.81
CA ARG A 298 -2.61 22.50 -15.31
C ARG A 298 -3.26 22.70 -13.95
N ALA A 299 -2.63 23.45 -13.04
CA ALA A 299 -3.20 23.75 -11.72
C ALA A 299 -4.51 24.53 -11.82
N GLU A 300 -4.57 25.57 -12.66
CA GLU A 300 -5.79 26.34 -12.94
C GLU A 300 -6.91 25.43 -13.46
N VAL A 301 -6.62 24.64 -14.51
CA VAL A 301 -7.62 23.75 -15.13
C VAL A 301 -8.12 22.70 -14.15
N ILE A 302 -7.22 22.12 -13.34
CA ILE A 302 -7.58 21.14 -12.32
C ILE A 302 -8.52 21.76 -11.28
N PHE A 303 -8.17 22.94 -10.75
CA PHE A 303 -8.98 23.59 -9.73
C PHE A 303 -10.35 24.00 -10.27
N TYR A 304 -10.41 24.58 -11.47
CA TYR A 304 -11.66 24.89 -12.17
C TYR A 304 -12.55 23.65 -12.35
N ASN A 305 -11.99 22.55 -12.86
CA ASN A 305 -12.74 21.30 -13.05
C ASN A 305 -13.25 20.71 -11.73
N SER A 306 -12.48 20.86 -10.65
CA SER A 306 -12.89 20.38 -9.32
C SER A 306 -14.10 21.14 -8.78
N GLN A 307 -14.21 22.43 -9.08
CA GLN A 307 -15.34 23.28 -8.66
C GLN A 307 -16.61 23.01 -9.47
N ASN A 308 -16.47 22.77 -10.78
CA ASN A 308 -17.61 22.59 -11.69
C ASN A 308 -18.17 21.16 -11.69
N ASN A 309 -17.53 20.22 -11.00
CA ASN A 309 -18.01 18.86 -10.92
C ASN A 309 -19.01 18.70 -9.76
N ARG A 310 -20.27 18.43 -10.10
CA ARG A 310 -21.37 18.27 -9.13
C ARG A 310 -21.14 17.21 -8.06
N ASN A 311 -20.29 16.22 -8.32
CA ASN A 311 -19.98 15.14 -7.37
C ASN A 311 -18.89 15.52 -6.36
N ILE A 312 -18.28 16.70 -6.49
CA ILE A 312 -17.09 17.11 -5.74
C ILE A 312 -17.48 18.26 -4.83
N LYS A 313 -17.28 18.06 -3.53
CA LYS A 313 -17.40 19.13 -2.54
C LYS A 313 -16.00 19.64 -2.24
N VAL A 314 -15.73 20.89 -2.64
CA VAL A 314 -14.45 21.55 -2.34
C VAL A 314 -14.24 21.57 -0.83
N ASP A 315 -13.08 21.09 -0.39
CA ASP A 315 -12.68 21.06 1.01
C ASP A 315 -11.45 21.95 1.26
N ALA A 316 -11.10 22.14 2.54
CA ALA A 316 -9.97 22.94 2.95
C ALA A 316 -8.64 22.41 2.39
N PHE A 317 -8.50 21.09 2.26
CA PHE A 317 -7.28 20.45 1.79
C PHE A 317 -7.02 20.70 0.31
N LEU A 318 -8.06 20.67 -0.53
CA LEU A 318 -7.99 20.96 -1.95
C LEU A 318 -7.55 22.42 -2.19
N VAL A 319 -8.19 23.36 -1.50
CA VAL A 319 -7.84 24.79 -1.62
C VAL A 319 -6.43 25.05 -1.11
N ARG A 320 -6.03 24.42 0.00
CA ARG A 320 -4.66 24.51 0.51
C ARG A 320 -3.64 23.97 -0.49
N ALA A 321 -3.93 22.85 -1.14
CA ALA A 321 -3.08 22.27 -2.17
C ALA A 321 -2.92 23.23 -3.36
N TYR A 322 -4.02 23.84 -3.82
CA TYR A 322 -4.01 24.85 -4.88
C TYR A 322 -3.17 26.07 -4.48
N ALA A 323 -3.47 26.68 -3.32
CA ALA A 323 -2.74 27.86 -2.82
C ALA A 323 -1.24 27.60 -2.63
N SER A 324 -0.85 26.38 -2.23
CA SER A 324 0.55 26.02 -2.01
C SER A 324 1.42 26.11 -3.27
N ILE A 325 0.84 25.93 -4.45
CA ILE A 325 1.57 26.05 -5.73
C ILE A 325 2.10 27.48 -5.92
N TYR A 326 1.30 28.46 -5.49
CA TYR A 326 1.63 29.89 -5.59
C TYR A 326 2.39 30.41 -4.36
N ALA A 327 2.14 29.86 -3.16
CA ALA A 327 2.82 30.31 -1.95
C ALA A 327 4.34 30.03 -1.99
N TYR A 328 4.75 28.95 -2.67
CA TYR A 328 6.15 28.52 -2.81
C TYR A 328 6.71 28.76 -4.23
N SER A 329 6.13 29.67 -5.01
CA SER A 329 6.70 30.10 -6.29
C SER A 329 7.88 31.04 -6.08
N ASP A 330 8.76 31.16 -7.06
CA ASP A 330 9.89 32.11 -7.05
C ASP A 330 9.51 33.43 -7.76
N ASP A 331 8.20 33.69 -7.87
CA ASP A 331 7.58 34.90 -8.43
C ASP A 331 6.72 35.62 -7.37
N LEU A 332 6.96 36.92 -7.18
CA LEU A 332 6.23 37.80 -6.25
C LEU A 332 4.75 37.94 -6.60
N MET A 333 4.39 38.02 -7.88
CA MET A 333 3.00 38.17 -8.33
C MET A 333 2.18 36.94 -7.93
N LEU A 334 2.74 35.74 -8.13
CA LEU A 334 2.09 34.50 -7.74
C LEU A 334 1.98 34.37 -6.22
N ARG A 335 3.01 34.77 -5.46
CA ARG A 335 2.93 34.80 -3.98
C ARG A 335 1.86 35.76 -3.48
N ALA A 336 1.71 36.93 -4.10
CA ALA A 336 0.64 37.88 -3.78
C ALA A 336 -0.75 37.25 -4.04
N ARG A 337 -0.89 36.49 -5.13
CA ARG A 337 -2.11 35.72 -5.40
C ARG A 337 -2.37 34.61 -4.38
N ALA A 338 -1.33 33.99 -3.80
CA ALA A 338 -1.53 33.04 -2.71
C ALA A 338 -2.18 33.72 -1.49
N VAL A 339 -1.80 34.96 -1.19
CA VAL A 339 -2.40 35.77 -0.10
C VAL A 339 -3.88 36.04 -0.37
N THR A 340 -4.26 36.41 -1.60
CA THR A 340 -5.67 36.65 -1.95
C THR A 340 -6.50 35.37 -1.79
N ILE A 341 -6.00 34.24 -2.29
CA ILE A 341 -6.66 32.93 -2.12
C ILE A 341 -6.82 32.59 -0.63
N TYR A 342 -5.80 32.83 0.21
CA TYR A 342 -5.87 32.56 1.64
C TYR A 342 -6.92 33.42 2.35
N ARG A 343 -6.94 34.73 2.08
CA ARG A 343 -7.93 35.66 2.64
C ARG A 343 -9.36 35.27 2.26
N GLU A 344 -9.55 34.85 1.02
CA GLU A 344 -10.85 34.49 0.49
C GLU A 344 -11.40 33.20 1.09
N TRP A 345 -10.61 32.13 1.12
CA TRP A 345 -11.10 30.80 1.45
C TRP A 345 -10.96 30.41 2.91
N PHE A 346 -10.11 31.08 3.69
CA PHE A 346 -9.86 30.75 5.10
C PHE A 346 -10.22 31.90 6.04
N ARG A 347 -10.64 31.56 7.26
CA ARG A 347 -10.97 32.52 8.32
C ARG A 347 -9.70 33.07 8.99
N ILE A 348 -8.86 33.72 8.20
CA ILE A 348 -7.57 34.27 8.65
C ILE A 348 -7.62 35.80 8.73
N SER A 349 -8.43 36.42 7.89
CA SER A 349 -8.55 37.87 7.76
C SER A 349 -9.98 38.37 8.00
N SER A 350 -10.06 39.63 8.41
CA SER A 350 -11.30 40.40 8.51
C SER A 350 -11.97 40.57 7.14
N LEU A 351 -13.27 40.88 7.09
CA LEU A 351 -13.99 41.06 5.82
C LEU A 351 -13.46 42.25 5.00
N GLU A 352 -12.87 43.25 5.66
CA GLU A 352 -12.28 44.44 5.05
C GLU A 352 -10.97 44.11 4.33
N GLU A 353 -10.11 43.32 4.96
CA GLU A 353 -8.82 42.88 4.41
C GLU A 353 -8.95 41.98 3.17
N ILE A 354 -10.07 41.25 3.03
CA ILE A 354 -10.30 40.38 1.88
C ILE A 354 -10.37 41.18 0.57
N LYS A 355 -10.99 42.36 0.61
CA LYS A 355 -11.18 43.21 -0.56
C LYS A 355 -9.94 44.04 -0.91
N GLN A 356 -8.94 44.08 -0.03
CA GLN A 356 -7.72 44.85 -0.26
C GLN A 356 -6.80 44.10 -1.23
N PRO A 357 -6.44 44.71 -2.37
CA PRO A 357 -5.45 44.13 -3.27
C PRO A 357 -4.09 44.06 -2.58
N VAL A 358 -3.32 43.03 -2.92
CA VAL A 358 -1.96 42.87 -2.43
C VAL A 358 -1.01 43.48 -3.45
N ASP A 359 -0.38 44.60 -3.09
CA ASP A 359 0.65 45.21 -3.91
C ASP A 359 1.94 44.37 -3.84
N TYR A 360 2.30 43.76 -4.95
CA TYR A 360 3.49 42.90 -5.04
C TYR A 360 4.79 43.70 -5.20
N ASN A 361 4.72 45.01 -5.45
CA ASN A 361 5.90 45.87 -5.54
C ASN A 361 6.45 46.27 -4.17
N VAL A 362 5.60 46.24 -3.14
CA VAL A 362 5.97 46.56 -1.76
C VAL A 362 6.32 45.28 -1.02
N TYR A 363 7.61 44.96 -0.95
CA TYR A 363 8.08 43.76 -0.25
C TYR A 363 9.35 43.99 0.57
N ASN A 364 9.67 43.03 1.43
CA ASN A 364 10.91 42.99 2.20
C ASN A 364 12.04 42.41 1.35
N GLN A 365 12.91 43.28 0.84
CA GLN A 365 14.02 42.92 -0.04
C GLN A 365 14.97 41.88 0.56
N LYS A 366 15.35 42.03 1.84
CA LYS A 366 16.26 41.08 2.52
C LYS A 366 15.65 39.67 2.66
N MET A 367 14.34 39.59 2.86
CA MET A 367 13.65 38.29 2.90
C MET A 367 13.54 37.69 1.50
N TRP A 368 13.28 38.53 0.49
CA TRP A 368 13.18 38.09 -0.90
C TRP A 368 14.50 37.54 -1.44
N GLU A 369 15.62 38.23 -1.19
CA GLU A 369 16.96 37.77 -1.59
C GLU A 369 17.31 36.40 -1.00
N LYS A 370 16.93 36.14 0.26
CA LYS A 370 17.10 34.81 0.90
C LYS A 370 16.22 33.73 0.28
N ILE A 371 15.02 34.09 -0.18
CA ILE A 371 14.12 33.15 -0.88
C ILE A 371 14.72 32.81 -2.24
N GLN A 372 15.24 33.80 -2.97
CA GLN A 372 15.88 33.60 -4.27
C GLN A 372 17.18 32.80 -4.18
N SER A 373 18.00 32.99 -3.13
CA SER A 373 19.25 32.23 -2.96
C SER A 373 19.01 30.73 -2.75
N ASN A 374 17.85 30.37 -2.17
CA ASN A 374 17.42 28.99 -1.98
C ASN A 374 16.40 28.55 -3.05
N GLY A 375 16.16 29.42 -4.04
CA GLY A 375 15.06 29.33 -4.97
C GLY A 375 15.23 28.20 -5.98
N THR A 376 14.10 27.68 -6.42
CA THR A 376 14.02 26.77 -7.56
C THR A 376 13.77 27.57 -8.84
N LYS A 377 13.85 26.99 -10.05
CA LYS A 377 13.47 27.72 -11.28
C LYS A 377 11.94 27.87 -11.45
N ARG A 378 11.22 28.28 -10.39
CA ARG A 378 9.75 28.45 -10.38
C ARG A 378 9.34 29.90 -10.58
N PHE A 379 9.89 30.53 -11.61
CA PHE A 379 9.60 31.91 -11.98
C PHE A 379 9.40 32.02 -13.49
N PHE A 380 8.74 33.07 -13.95
CA PHE A 380 8.60 33.35 -15.38
C PHE A 380 9.76 34.22 -15.88
N ILE A 381 10.28 33.87 -17.05
CA ILE A 381 11.27 34.69 -17.77
C ILE A 381 10.51 35.54 -18.80
N GLY A 382 10.59 36.86 -18.70
CA GLY A 382 9.99 37.80 -19.66
C GLY A 382 8.45 37.81 -19.68
N ALA A 383 7.86 38.05 -20.86
CA ALA A 383 6.41 38.21 -21.06
C ALA A 383 5.61 36.89 -21.08
N ASN A 384 6.23 35.74 -20.81
CA ASN A 384 5.60 34.42 -20.97
C ASN A 384 4.75 34.01 -19.75
N ARG A 385 3.81 34.86 -19.32
CA ARG A 385 2.95 34.61 -18.16
C ARG A 385 1.73 33.74 -18.55
N PRO A 386 1.29 32.80 -17.70
CA PRO A 386 0.08 32.02 -17.95
C PRO A 386 -1.18 32.86 -17.70
N SER A 387 -2.28 32.50 -18.38
CA SER A 387 -3.61 32.97 -18.01
C SER A 387 -3.98 32.34 -16.66
N LEU A 388 -4.37 33.21 -15.74
CA LEU A 388 -4.77 32.86 -14.38
C LEU A 388 -6.31 32.92 -14.29
N LEU A 389 -6.93 32.06 -13.49
CA LEU A 389 -8.35 32.18 -13.20
C LEU A 389 -8.66 33.49 -12.48
N GLU A 390 -9.74 34.14 -12.89
CA GLU A 390 -10.28 35.32 -12.23
C GLU A 390 -10.83 34.97 -10.85
N THR A 391 -10.96 35.97 -9.98
CA THR A 391 -11.46 35.80 -8.61
C THR A 391 -12.83 35.12 -8.55
N ASP A 392 -13.74 35.46 -9.47
CA ASP A 392 -15.07 34.85 -9.54
C ASP A 392 -15.00 33.37 -9.90
N GLN A 393 -14.08 33.00 -10.80
CA GLN A 393 -13.86 31.61 -11.21
C GLN A 393 -13.18 30.79 -10.11
N ILE A 394 -12.28 31.41 -9.33
CA ILE A 394 -11.68 30.78 -8.14
C ILE A 394 -12.73 30.51 -7.07
N ASN A 395 -13.76 31.34 -6.96
CA ASN A 395 -14.78 31.27 -5.92
C ASN A 395 -16.10 30.63 -6.39
N ALA A 396 -16.17 30.05 -7.58
CA ALA A 396 -17.39 29.56 -8.20
C ALA A 396 -18.18 28.55 -7.33
N ALA A 397 -17.48 27.64 -6.64
CA ALA A 397 -18.08 26.64 -5.75
C ALA A 397 -18.00 27.00 -4.25
N LYS A 398 -17.63 28.24 -3.94
CA LYS A 398 -17.41 28.68 -2.56
C LYS A 398 -18.72 28.90 -1.82
N SER A 399 -18.96 28.08 -0.80
CA SER A 399 -20.11 28.23 0.10
C SER A 399 -19.75 28.82 1.46
N LYS A 400 -18.56 28.47 1.98
CA LYS A 400 -18.10 28.91 3.30
C LYS A 400 -16.58 29.09 3.33
N ARG A 401 -16.12 29.89 4.28
CA ARG A 401 -14.69 29.97 4.64
C ARG A 401 -14.34 28.85 5.62
N PHE A 402 -13.20 28.22 5.41
CA PHE A 402 -12.68 27.14 6.24
C PHE A 402 -11.86 27.67 7.42
N GLU A 403 -11.78 26.89 8.49
CA GLU A 403 -10.81 27.14 9.55
C GLU A 403 -9.40 26.83 9.02
N PRO A 404 -8.41 27.71 9.27
CA PRO A 404 -7.05 27.48 8.81
C PRO A 404 -6.36 26.40 9.62
N ASP A 405 -5.53 25.59 8.95
CA ASP A 405 -4.61 24.67 9.64
C ASP A 405 -3.29 25.39 9.99
N ASP A 406 -2.49 24.78 10.87
CA ASP A 406 -1.21 25.38 11.29
C ASP A 406 -0.26 25.65 10.11
N ALA A 407 -0.37 24.86 9.03
CA ALA A 407 0.47 25.04 7.84
C ALA A 407 0.08 26.30 7.06
N ILE A 408 -1.23 26.57 6.92
CA ILE A 408 -1.73 27.79 6.31
C ILE A 408 -1.39 28.99 7.18
N ILE A 409 -1.55 28.91 8.51
CA ILE A 409 -1.21 30.02 9.42
C ILE A 409 0.26 30.40 9.27
N ARG A 410 1.17 29.41 9.26
CA ARG A 410 2.60 29.64 9.04
C ARG A 410 2.87 30.26 7.67
N SER A 411 2.32 29.66 6.60
CA SER A 411 2.48 30.15 5.23
C SER A 411 2.00 31.60 5.08
N TYR A 412 0.81 31.90 5.57
CA TYR A 412 0.22 33.23 5.54
C TYR A 412 1.03 34.24 6.34
N THR A 413 1.48 33.89 7.54
CA THR A 413 2.31 34.78 8.38
C THR A 413 3.62 35.15 7.69
N GLU A 414 4.28 34.19 7.04
CA GLU A 414 5.50 34.46 6.28
C GLU A 414 5.25 35.34 5.04
N LEU A 415 4.13 35.12 4.34
CA LEU A 415 3.73 36.01 3.23
C LEU A 415 3.38 37.42 3.72
N CYS A 416 2.71 37.56 4.86
CA CYS A 416 2.42 38.86 5.47
C CYS A 416 3.71 39.62 5.81
N LYS A 417 4.71 38.94 6.39
CA LYS A 417 6.04 39.54 6.65
C LYS A 417 6.73 39.94 5.36
N LEU A 418 6.63 39.11 4.31
CA LEU A 418 7.22 39.40 2.99
C LEU A 418 6.62 40.67 2.38
N PHE A 419 5.30 40.81 2.38
CA PHE A 419 4.58 41.95 1.79
C PHE A 419 4.31 43.12 2.77
N LYS A 420 4.86 43.07 3.98
CA LYS A 420 4.65 44.08 5.05
C LYS A 420 3.17 44.31 5.38
N ILE A 421 2.36 43.26 5.32
CA ILE A 421 0.94 43.28 5.63
C ILE A 421 0.75 42.93 7.12
N PRO A 422 -0.11 43.64 7.87
CA PRO A 422 -0.44 43.26 9.24
C PRO A 422 -1.18 41.92 9.27
N CYS A 423 -0.71 40.97 10.09
CA CYS A 423 -1.39 39.70 10.32
C CYS A 423 -2.36 39.86 11.50
N THR A 424 -3.66 39.97 11.22
CA THR A 424 -4.71 40.22 12.23
C THR A 424 -5.31 38.93 12.81
N TYR A 425 -4.84 37.76 12.39
CA TYR A 425 -5.37 36.48 12.81
C TYR A 425 -5.13 36.22 14.32
N LYS A 426 -6.23 36.01 15.06
CA LYS A 426 -6.20 35.53 16.45
C LYS A 426 -6.69 34.08 16.48
N PRO A 427 -5.87 33.11 16.94
CA PRO A 427 -6.32 31.73 17.09
C PRO A 427 -7.51 31.66 18.06
N PRO A 428 -8.50 30.79 17.83
CA PRO A 428 -9.56 30.55 18.80
C PRO A 428 -8.93 30.03 20.10
N GLU A 429 -9.27 30.65 21.23
CA GLU A 429 -8.81 30.19 22.55
C GLU A 429 -9.15 28.72 22.72
N LYS A 430 -8.13 27.88 22.94
CA LYS A 430 -8.33 26.47 23.26
C LYS A 430 -9.16 26.43 24.55
N ARG A 431 -10.44 26.06 24.48
CA ARG A 431 -11.22 25.69 25.67
C ARG A 431 -10.40 24.68 26.45
N GLY A 432 -9.89 25.12 27.61
CA GLY A 432 -8.99 24.33 28.44
C GLY A 432 -9.61 22.97 28.73
N LYS A 433 -8.85 21.90 28.48
CA LYS A 433 -9.11 20.63 29.15
C LYS A 433 -8.96 20.93 30.64
N ILE A 434 -10.07 20.94 31.36
CA ILE A 434 -10.09 20.87 32.82
C ILE A 434 -9.35 19.58 33.18
N THR A 435 -8.08 19.72 33.53
CA THR A 435 -7.27 18.67 34.12
C THR A 435 -7.22 19.00 35.60
N GLU A 436 -8.26 18.61 36.32
CA GLU A 436 -8.20 18.52 37.77
C GLU A 436 -7.09 17.53 38.12
N THR A 437 -5.93 18.07 38.48
CA THR A 437 -4.90 17.32 39.20
C THR A 437 -5.02 17.75 40.66
N PRO A 438 -5.41 16.87 41.59
CA PRO A 438 -5.55 17.25 42.98
C PRO A 438 -4.18 17.57 43.58
N ALA A 439 -4.04 18.79 44.09
CA ALA A 439 -2.87 19.23 44.83
C ALA A 439 -2.71 18.36 46.09
N LYS A 440 -1.63 17.57 46.15
CA LYS A 440 -1.16 16.98 47.40
C LYS A 440 -0.67 18.11 48.31
N GLN A 441 -1.42 18.41 49.35
CA GLN A 441 -0.93 19.15 50.50
C GLN A 441 0.12 18.28 51.21
N THR A 442 1.38 18.67 51.11
CA THR A 442 2.43 18.26 52.04
C THR A 442 2.40 19.24 53.22
N SER A 443 1.78 18.84 54.33
CA SER A 443 1.92 19.51 55.62
C SER A 443 3.27 19.18 56.24
N ASN A 444 4.20 20.14 56.18
CA ASN A 444 5.38 20.19 57.03
C ASN A 444 4.93 20.72 58.41
N VAL A 445 4.84 19.85 59.42
CA VAL A 445 4.79 20.28 60.82
C VAL A 445 6.14 19.95 61.45
N LYS A 446 6.93 21.01 61.67
CA LYS A 446 8.12 20.99 62.49
C LYS A 446 7.73 20.76 63.95
N ALA A 447 8.46 19.86 64.59
CA ALA A 447 8.52 19.72 66.04
C ALA A 447 9.56 20.69 66.62
N GLU A 448 9.17 21.48 67.62
CA GLU A 448 10.00 22.21 68.59
C GLU A 448 9.10 22.35 69.83
N VAL A 449 9.26 21.51 70.86
CA VAL A 449 10.07 21.71 72.07
C VAL A 449 9.72 23.02 72.81
N ALA A 450 8.83 22.91 73.80
CA ALA A 450 8.94 23.43 75.17
C ALA A 450 7.76 22.89 76.00
#